data_AF-A0A9P7DLY4-F1
#
_entry.id   AF-A0A9P7DLY4-F1
#
_cell.length_a   1.000
_cell.length_b   1.000
_cell.length_c   1.000
_cell.angle_alpha   90.00
_cell.angle_beta   90.00
_cell.angle_gamma   90.00
#
_symmetry.space_group_name_H-M   'P 1'
#
loop_
_entity.id
_entity.type
_entity.pdbx_description
1 polymer ?
#
loop_
_entity_poly.entity_id
_entity_poly.type
_entity_poly.pdbx_seq_one_letter_code
_entity_poly.pdbx_strand_id
1 'polypeptide(L)'
;MSTAQSTPTSPTAQRVKSAPRVVSSPLRPTSPQSSSTLIPSNSRRSSLGVGQTPRTKTPPGPLAKSRARDLLRRHYGLGVGPPPPIPGKSDDPMDLDSAAFDAKSYYEQLITASSLSALLKRENDLLTGSDTIAAMKTRAEGLDADLDLLKAAFSEISRLGAKVSIEEQPQHADGNSDS
;
A
#
# COMPACT_ATOMS: atom_id res chain seq x y z
N MET A 1 74.64 1.37 -37.43
CA MET A 1 73.85 1.21 -38.67
C MET A 1 72.40 1.53 -38.34
N SER A 2 71.59 1.85 -39.36
CA SER A 2 70.18 2.32 -39.31
C SER A 2 69.24 1.39 -38.51
N THR A 3 68.07 1.80 -38.01
CA THR A 3 67.01 2.58 -38.67
C THR A 3 66.10 3.33 -37.68
N ALA A 4 65.40 4.36 -38.17
CA ALA A 4 64.25 4.98 -37.49
C ALA A 4 62.94 4.31 -37.94
N GLN A 5 61.86 4.43 -37.15
CA GLN A 5 60.53 3.92 -37.53
C GLN A 5 59.40 4.92 -37.21
N SER A 6 58.35 4.86 -38.03
CA SER A 6 57.51 6.00 -38.42
C SER A 6 56.27 6.28 -37.55
N THR A 7 55.74 7.50 -37.71
CA THR A 7 54.37 7.89 -37.38
C THR A 7 53.33 7.22 -38.31
N PRO A 8 52.05 7.21 -37.92
CA PRO A 8 51.01 7.69 -38.84
C PRO A 8 49.95 8.60 -38.19
N THR A 9 49.08 9.15 -39.05
CA THR A 9 48.19 10.32 -38.85
C THR A 9 46.71 9.98 -38.55
N SER A 10 45.95 11.01 -38.13
CA SER A 10 44.48 11.06 -37.90
C SER A 10 43.60 10.58 -39.07
N PRO A 11 42.27 10.33 -38.85
CA PRO A 11 41.31 11.39 -39.21
C PRO A 11 39.94 11.45 -38.45
N THR A 12 39.33 12.64 -38.53
CA THR A 12 37.87 12.95 -38.67
C THR A 12 36.83 12.35 -37.73
N ALA A 13 36.14 13.25 -36.99
CA ALA A 13 34.81 13.02 -36.43
C ALA A 13 33.72 13.72 -37.28
N GLN A 14 32.77 12.97 -37.83
CA GLN A 14 31.52 13.48 -38.39
C GLN A 14 30.34 12.89 -37.62
N ARG A 15 29.55 13.73 -36.93
CA ARG A 15 28.29 13.31 -36.30
C ARG A 15 27.11 14.00 -36.98
N VAL A 16 26.27 13.17 -37.60
CA VAL A 16 25.12 13.60 -38.41
C VAL A 16 23.97 14.12 -37.53
N LYS A 17 23.16 15.04 -38.07
CA LYS A 17 21.92 15.54 -37.45
C LYS A 17 20.73 14.64 -37.82
N SER A 18 19.80 14.39 -36.88
CA SER A 18 18.48 13.81 -37.20
C SER A 18 17.42 14.15 -36.13
N ALA A 19 16.21 14.45 -36.59
CA ALA A 19 14.93 14.55 -35.87
C ALA A 19 13.81 14.15 -36.89
N PRO A 20 12.49 14.07 -36.60
CA PRO A 20 11.76 14.29 -35.34
C PRO A 20 10.66 13.23 -35.01
N ARG A 21 9.91 13.46 -33.90
CA ARG A 21 8.50 13.09 -33.57
C ARG A 21 7.84 11.76 -34.06
N VAL A 22 7.17 11.09 -33.11
CA VAL A 22 5.92 10.33 -33.33
C VAL A 22 4.87 10.77 -32.29
N VAL A 23 3.59 10.76 -32.66
CA VAL A 23 2.43 11.15 -31.83
C VAL A 23 1.47 9.98 -31.63
N SER A 24 0.73 9.96 -30.52
CA SER A 24 -0.46 9.12 -30.33
C SER A 24 -1.37 9.75 -29.26
N SER A 25 -2.68 9.73 -29.47
CA SER A 25 -3.68 10.40 -28.60
C SER A 25 -4.81 9.39 -28.21
N PRO A 26 -5.95 9.76 -27.59
CA PRO A 26 -6.49 9.01 -26.44
C PRO A 26 -7.75 8.20 -26.79
N LEU A 27 -8.37 7.52 -25.79
CA LEU A 27 -9.83 7.46 -25.56
C LEU A 27 -10.22 6.57 -24.34
N ARG A 28 -11.39 6.85 -23.74
CA ARG A 28 -12.07 6.09 -22.65
C ARG A 28 -13.19 5.19 -23.21
N PRO A 29 -13.62 4.18 -22.44
CA PRO A 29 -15.06 3.93 -22.17
C PRO A 29 -15.32 3.77 -20.65
N THR A 30 -16.25 4.46 -19.96
CA THR A 30 -17.73 4.56 -20.04
C THR A 30 -18.48 3.34 -19.48
N SER A 31 -19.38 3.63 -18.52
CA SER A 31 -20.10 2.69 -17.62
C SER A 31 -21.19 1.85 -18.31
N PRO A 32 -21.65 0.75 -17.67
CA PRO A 32 -22.97 0.18 -17.92
C PRO A 32 -24.03 0.83 -17.02
N GLN A 33 -25.11 1.34 -17.63
CA GLN A 33 -26.32 1.78 -16.93
C GLN A 33 -27.44 0.74 -17.13
N SER A 34 -28.28 0.56 -16.11
CA SER A 34 -29.36 -0.42 -16.10
C SER A 34 -30.40 -0.20 -17.20
N SER A 35 -30.94 -1.30 -17.74
CA SER A 35 -32.22 -1.31 -18.45
C SER A 35 -33.19 -2.28 -17.76
N SER A 36 -34.46 -1.87 -17.70
CA SER A 36 -35.52 -2.46 -16.89
C SER A 36 -36.55 -3.21 -17.73
N THR A 37 -37.64 -3.65 -17.07
CA THR A 37 -38.93 -4.05 -17.68
C THR A 37 -38.90 -5.49 -18.25
N LEU A 38 -39.79 -6.42 -17.90
CA LEU A 38 -41.24 -6.35 -18.12
C LEU A 38 -42.08 -7.41 -17.32
N ILE A 39 -43.26 -6.96 -16.85
CA ILE A 39 -44.50 -7.68 -16.42
C ILE A 39 -44.49 -8.70 -15.25
N PRO A 40 -45.35 -8.51 -14.23
CA PRO A 40 -45.81 -9.56 -13.31
C PRO A 40 -47.13 -10.21 -13.76
N SER A 41 -47.32 -11.51 -13.52
CA SER A 41 -48.67 -12.05 -13.35
C SER A 41 -48.72 -13.15 -12.30
N ASN A 42 -49.76 -13.09 -11.48
CA ASN A 42 -49.97 -13.94 -10.32
C ASN A 42 -50.96 -15.05 -10.70
N SER A 43 -50.60 -16.33 -10.53
CA SER A 43 -51.58 -17.41 -10.52
C SER A 43 -51.13 -18.59 -9.69
N ARG A 44 -51.79 -18.75 -8.54
CA ARG A 44 -51.74 -19.96 -7.72
C ARG A 44 -52.49 -21.06 -8.45
N ARG A 45 -51.95 -22.28 -8.47
CA ARG A 45 -52.83 -23.46 -8.31
C ARG A 45 -52.13 -24.59 -7.57
N SER A 46 -52.73 -24.94 -6.45
CA SER A 46 -52.38 -26.07 -5.60
C SER A 46 -53.00 -27.36 -6.13
N SER A 47 -52.23 -28.44 -6.19
CA SER A 47 -52.77 -29.80 -6.13
C SER A 47 -51.72 -30.79 -5.61
N LEU A 48 -51.95 -31.23 -4.37
CA LEU A 48 -51.64 -32.53 -3.78
C LEU A 48 -50.66 -33.45 -4.55
N GLY A 49 -49.49 -33.70 -3.95
CA GLY A 49 -48.58 -34.79 -4.29
C GLY A 49 -48.13 -35.51 -3.01
N VAL A 50 -48.42 -36.81 -2.91
CA VAL A 50 -48.16 -37.66 -1.73
C VAL A 50 -46.72 -38.18 -1.74
N GLY A 51 -46.03 -38.18 -0.60
CA GLY A 51 -44.70 -38.81 -0.43
C GLY A 51 -44.17 -38.78 1.00
N GLN A 52 -43.63 -39.90 1.48
CA GLN A 52 -43.11 -40.12 2.85
C GLN A 52 -41.77 -40.87 2.77
N THR A 53 -40.88 -41.00 3.78
CA THR A 53 -40.91 -40.75 5.25
C THR A 53 -39.52 -40.13 5.65
N PRO A 54 -38.96 -40.21 6.89
CA PRO A 54 -39.51 -40.14 8.25
C PRO A 54 -38.85 -39.06 9.17
N ARG A 55 -39.50 -38.85 10.31
CA ARG A 55 -39.03 -38.43 11.66
C ARG A 55 -37.58 -38.85 12.04
N THR A 56 -36.85 -38.28 13.03
CA THR A 56 -37.02 -37.17 14.02
C THR A 56 -35.71 -36.98 14.82
N LYS A 57 -35.35 -35.73 15.18
CA LYS A 57 -34.92 -35.33 16.55
C LYS A 57 -35.18 -33.83 16.75
N THR A 58 -36.21 -33.50 17.54
CA THR A 58 -36.58 -32.13 17.94
C THR A 58 -36.35 -31.93 19.44
N PRO A 59 -36.08 -30.69 19.88
CA PRO A 59 -36.93 -30.10 20.92
C PRO A 59 -37.72 -28.88 20.40
N PRO A 60 -38.80 -28.46 21.10
CA PRO A 60 -39.79 -27.54 20.53
C PRO A 60 -39.43 -26.06 20.71
N GLY A 61 -39.57 -25.27 19.64
CA GLY A 61 -39.48 -23.81 19.63
C GLY A 61 -40.26 -23.25 18.43
N PRO A 62 -40.94 -22.10 18.55
CA PRO A 62 -42.14 -21.84 17.76
C PRO A 62 -41.88 -21.71 16.26
N LEU A 63 -42.81 -22.31 15.50
CA LEU A 63 -42.78 -22.57 14.04
C LEU A 63 -42.74 -21.30 13.14
N ALA A 64 -42.56 -20.11 13.71
CA ALA A 64 -42.32 -18.86 12.98
C ALA A 64 -40.82 -18.49 12.89
N LYS A 65 -39.97 -19.00 13.81
CA LYS A 65 -38.57 -18.52 13.96
C LYS A 65 -37.63 -18.97 12.83
N SER A 66 -37.90 -20.11 12.16
CA SER A 66 -37.04 -20.53 11.03
C SER A 66 -37.11 -19.55 9.88
N ARG A 67 -38.29 -19.00 9.54
CA ARG A 67 -38.41 -18.07 8.40
C ARG A 67 -37.59 -16.79 8.63
N ALA A 68 -37.62 -16.22 9.84
CA ALA A 68 -36.77 -15.09 10.19
C ALA A 68 -35.28 -15.46 10.17
N ARG A 69 -34.89 -16.61 10.76
CA ARG A 69 -33.51 -17.12 10.74
C ARG A 69 -33.00 -17.39 9.32
N ASP A 70 -33.81 -17.97 8.46
CA ASP A 70 -33.45 -18.33 7.08
C ASP A 70 -33.53 -17.12 6.13
N LEU A 71 -34.25 -16.06 6.53
CA LEU A 71 -34.17 -14.74 5.91
C LEU A 71 -32.88 -14.01 6.35
N LEU A 72 -32.53 -14.03 7.64
CA LEU A 72 -31.25 -13.55 8.17
C LEU A 72 -30.06 -14.26 7.51
N ARG A 73 -30.12 -15.58 7.35
CA ARG A 73 -29.09 -16.37 6.61
C ARG A 73 -28.99 -15.99 5.14
N ARG A 74 -30.09 -15.59 4.50
CA ARG A 74 -30.10 -15.13 3.10
C ARG A 74 -29.66 -13.67 2.95
N HIS A 75 -29.84 -12.82 3.96
CA HIS A 75 -29.35 -11.43 3.95
C HIS A 75 -27.90 -11.29 4.43
N TYR A 76 -27.44 -12.15 5.35
CA TYR A 76 -26.11 -12.08 5.96
C TYR A 76 -25.21 -13.29 5.61
N GLY A 77 -25.57 -14.12 4.64
CA GLY A 77 -24.74 -15.21 4.10
C GLY A 77 -24.44 -16.39 5.06
N LEU A 78 -24.96 -16.37 6.29
CA LEU A 78 -24.59 -17.24 7.41
C LEU A 78 -25.16 -18.69 7.33
N GLY A 79 -25.19 -19.25 6.12
CA GLY A 79 -25.75 -20.58 5.80
C GLY A 79 -24.77 -21.58 5.20
N VAL A 80 -23.51 -21.20 4.97
CA VAL A 80 -22.43 -22.12 4.61
C VAL A 80 -21.99 -22.95 5.83
N GLY A 81 -21.44 -24.13 5.59
CA GLY A 81 -20.93 -25.03 6.65
C GLY A 81 -19.63 -24.52 7.30
N PRO A 82 -18.79 -25.42 7.88
CA PRO A 82 -17.44 -25.07 8.30
C PRO A 82 -16.74 -24.24 7.21
N PRO A 83 -16.11 -23.11 7.56
CA PRO A 83 -15.72 -22.11 6.57
C PRO A 83 -14.79 -22.76 5.52
N PRO A 84 -15.10 -22.63 4.22
CA PRO A 84 -14.14 -23.02 3.19
C PRO A 84 -12.84 -22.23 3.38
N PRO A 85 -11.69 -22.79 2.95
CA PRO A 85 -10.40 -22.08 3.03
C PRO A 85 -10.54 -20.67 2.46
N ILE A 86 -10.01 -19.69 3.20
CA ILE A 86 -10.29 -18.26 3.03
C ILE A 86 -9.99 -17.85 1.58
N PRO A 87 -11.01 -17.54 0.75
CA PRO A 87 -10.79 -17.19 -0.64
C PRO A 87 -10.03 -15.87 -0.73
N GLY A 88 -8.83 -15.88 -1.33
CA GLY A 88 -8.02 -14.68 -1.51
C GLY A 88 -6.53 -14.84 -1.23
N LYS A 89 -6.09 -16.00 -0.70
CA LYS A 89 -4.69 -16.43 -0.80
C LYS A 89 -4.60 -17.36 -2.00
N SER A 90 -3.87 -16.95 -3.01
CA SER A 90 -3.46 -17.79 -4.13
C SER A 90 -2.65 -18.96 -3.56
N ASP A 91 -3.13 -20.20 -3.69
CA ASP A 91 -2.28 -21.39 -3.48
C ASP A 91 -1.39 -21.62 -4.73
N ASP A 92 -0.77 -20.54 -5.22
CA ASP A 92 0.14 -20.56 -6.37
C ASP A 92 1.57 -20.81 -5.85
N PRO A 93 2.27 -21.87 -6.29
CA PRO A 93 3.65 -22.13 -5.87
C PRO A 93 4.66 -21.10 -6.39
N MET A 94 4.30 -20.26 -7.36
CA MET A 94 5.16 -19.21 -7.92
C MET A 94 5.01 -17.83 -7.27
N ASP A 95 3.98 -17.64 -6.44
CA ASP A 95 3.61 -16.35 -5.83
C ASP A 95 4.30 -16.15 -4.47
N LEU A 96 4.96 -15.00 -4.27
CA LEU A 96 5.77 -14.72 -3.08
C LEU A 96 4.92 -14.56 -1.80
N ASP A 97 3.64 -14.18 -1.95
CA ASP A 97 2.70 -14.00 -0.84
C ASP A 97 1.86 -15.28 -0.55
N SER A 98 2.08 -16.35 -1.32
CA SER A 98 1.38 -17.64 -1.21
C SER A 98 1.89 -18.50 -0.07
N ALA A 99 0.97 -19.19 0.62
CA ALA A 99 1.33 -20.20 1.62
C ALA A 99 1.92 -21.49 1.00
N ALA A 100 1.77 -21.67 -0.31
CA ALA A 100 2.26 -22.82 -1.07
C ALA A 100 3.54 -22.52 -1.86
N PHE A 101 4.16 -21.35 -1.67
CA PHE A 101 5.36 -20.91 -2.41
C PHE A 101 6.50 -21.94 -2.39
N ASP A 102 6.89 -22.42 -3.57
CA ASP A 102 8.11 -23.21 -3.74
C ASP A 102 9.25 -22.33 -4.26
N ALA A 103 10.19 -22.06 -3.36
CA ALA A 103 11.40 -21.32 -3.67
C ALA A 103 12.19 -21.96 -4.84
N LYS A 104 12.19 -23.31 -4.96
CA LYS A 104 12.91 -23.99 -6.04
C LYS A 104 12.27 -23.67 -7.38
N SER A 105 10.96 -23.88 -7.56
CA SER A 105 10.30 -23.54 -8.83
C SER A 105 10.46 -22.06 -9.20
N TYR A 106 10.39 -21.16 -8.22
CA TYR A 106 10.62 -19.74 -8.45
C TYR A 106 12.04 -19.46 -8.99
N TYR A 107 13.09 -20.03 -8.39
CA TYR A 107 14.46 -19.84 -8.88
C TYR A 107 14.72 -20.51 -10.24
N GLU A 108 14.19 -21.71 -10.49
CA GLU A 108 14.31 -22.40 -11.80
C GLU A 108 13.64 -21.58 -12.91
N GLN A 109 12.45 -21.02 -12.65
CA GLN A 109 11.78 -20.11 -13.57
C GLN A 109 12.57 -18.82 -13.77
N LEU A 110 13.18 -18.28 -12.71
CA LEU A 110 13.99 -17.07 -12.77
C LEU A 110 15.25 -17.28 -13.64
N ILE A 111 15.93 -18.41 -13.48
CA ILE A 111 17.09 -18.83 -14.31
C ILE A 111 16.66 -19.06 -15.78
N THR A 112 15.49 -19.64 -16.00
CA THR A 112 14.99 -19.99 -17.34
C THR A 112 14.48 -18.77 -18.11
N ALA A 113 13.79 -17.84 -17.43
CA ALA A 113 13.06 -16.74 -18.07
C ALA A 113 13.72 -15.36 -17.94
N SER A 114 14.71 -15.17 -17.04
CA SER A 114 15.38 -13.88 -16.85
C SER A 114 16.85 -13.93 -17.25
N SER A 115 17.33 -12.89 -17.94
CA SER A 115 18.75 -12.74 -18.21
C SER A 115 19.52 -12.29 -16.96
N LEU A 116 20.79 -12.68 -16.87
CA LEU A 116 21.71 -12.22 -15.82
C LEU A 116 21.74 -10.67 -15.71
N SER A 117 21.67 -9.96 -16.83
CA SER A 117 21.63 -8.49 -16.86
C SER A 117 20.36 -7.89 -16.24
N ALA A 118 19.21 -8.53 -16.42
CA ALA A 118 17.95 -8.09 -15.78
C ALA A 118 17.97 -8.38 -14.27
N LEU A 119 18.55 -9.51 -13.88
CA LEU A 119 18.75 -9.91 -12.48
C LEU A 119 19.67 -8.95 -11.72
N LEU A 120 20.87 -8.68 -12.25
CA LEU A 120 21.82 -7.75 -11.66
C LEU A 120 21.26 -6.33 -11.54
N LYS A 121 20.45 -5.89 -12.51
CA LYS A 121 19.77 -4.59 -12.42
C LYS A 121 18.76 -4.60 -11.26
N ARG A 122 17.89 -5.62 -11.17
CA ARG A 122 16.91 -5.77 -10.09
C ARG A 122 17.60 -5.80 -8.71
N GLU A 123 18.70 -6.52 -8.59
CA GLU A 123 19.52 -6.56 -7.37
C GLU A 123 20.05 -5.17 -7.00
N ASN A 124 20.62 -4.43 -7.95
CA ASN A 124 21.15 -3.09 -7.73
C ASN A 124 20.06 -2.07 -7.35
N ASP A 125 18.90 -2.14 -8.00
CA ASP A 125 17.72 -1.32 -7.67
C ASP A 125 17.25 -1.61 -6.23
N LEU A 126 17.24 -2.89 -5.80
CA LEU A 126 16.88 -3.31 -4.44
C LEU A 126 17.89 -2.84 -3.39
N LEU A 127 19.20 -3.03 -3.62
CA LEU A 127 20.27 -2.61 -2.71
C LEU A 127 20.25 -1.08 -2.50
N THR A 128 20.14 -0.32 -3.58
CA THR A 128 20.03 1.15 -3.53
C THR A 128 18.78 1.59 -2.75
N GLY A 129 17.67 0.86 -2.90
CA GLY A 129 16.45 1.05 -2.12
C GLY A 129 16.65 0.78 -0.63
N SER A 130 17.25 -0.36 -0.26
CA SER A 130 17.50 -0.71 1.14
C SER A 130 18.46 0.27 1.84
N ASP A 131 19.50 0.72 1.15
CA ASP A 131 20.45 1.69 1.69
C ASP A 131 19.78 3.05 1.96
N THR A 132 18.90 3.47 1.04
CA THR A 132 18.10 4.69 1.21
C THR A 132 17.14 4.56 2.40
N ILE A 133 16.46 3.43 2.54
CA ILE A 133 15.56 3.17 3.68
C ILE A 133 16.34 3.13 5.01
N ALA A 134 17.52 2.51 5.04
CA ALA A 134 18.39 2.49 6.21
C ALA A 134 18.85 3.91 6.59
N ALA A 135 19.28 4.72 5.61
CA ALA A 135 19.66 6.11 5.83
C ALA A 135 18.49 6.97 6.33
N MET A 136 17.28 6.78 5.79
CA MET A 136 16.05 7.43 6.26
C MET A 136 15.69 7.01 7.69
N LYS A 137 15.85 5.73 8.03
CA LYS A 137 15.62 5.21 9.39
C LYS A 137 16.57 5.84 10.40
N THR A 138 17.88 5.83 10.15
CA THR A 138 18.88 6.48 11.01
C THR A 138 18.61 7.97 11.17
N ARG A 139 18.22 8.67 10.08
CA ARG A 139 17.85 10.09 10.16
C ARG A 139 16.59 10.31 11.00
N ALA A 140 15.58 9.45 10.88
CA ALA A 140 14.36 9.54 11.67
C ALA A 140 14.61 9.30 13.17
N GLU A 141 15.49 8.35 13.52
CA GLU A 141 15.89 8.07 14.90
C GLU A 141 16.65 9.24 15.56
N GLY A 142 17.35 10.07 14.77
CA GLY A 142 18.02 11.28 15.27
C GLY A 142 17.10 12.48 15.56
N LEU A 143 15.92 12.56 14.93
CA LEU A 143 15.04 13.73 15.03
C LEU A 143 14.49 13.97 16.46
N ASP A 144 14.35 12.92 17.26
CA ASP A 144 13.84 13.03 18.63
C ASP A 144 14.87 13.73 19.54
N ALA A 145 16.15 13.38 19.40
CA ALA A 145 17.25 14.02 20.10
C ALA A 145 17.45 15.49 19.67
N ASP A 146 17.36 15.78 18.36
CA ASP A 146 17.41 17.14 17.82
C ASP A 146 16.24 18.00 18.35
N LEU A 147 15.03 17.41 18.47
CA LEU A 147 13.85 18.08 18.99
C LEU A 147 13.99 18.40 20.49
N ASP A 148 14.53 17.49 21.30
CA ASP A 148 14.79 17.74 22.72
C ASP A 148 15.90 18.77 22.95
N LEU A 149 16.96 18.74 22.13
CA LEU A 149 17.99 19.79 22.13
C LEU A 149 17.39 21.16 21.79
N LEU A 150 16.46 21.22 20.82
CA LEU A 150 15.76 22.45 20.44
C LEU A 150 14.85 22.97 21.57
N LYS A 151 14.11 22.09 22.26
CA LYS A 151 13.29 22.46 23.45
C LYS A 151 14.17 23.03 24.57
N ALA A 152 15.34 22.42 24.83
CA ALA A 152 16.29 22.90 25.82
C ALA A 152 16.84 24.29 25.45
N ALA A 153 17.23 24.49 24.19
CA ALA A 153 17.71 25.78 23.68
C ALA A 153 16.64 26.88 23.80
N PHE A 154 15.39 26.62 23.41
CA PHE A 154 14.30 27.59 23.59
C PHE A 154 14.00 27.89 25.05
N SER A 155 14.05 26.89 25.94
CA SER A 155 13.86 27.10 27.37
C SER A 155 14.95 28.04 27.95
N GLU A 156 16.20 27.88 27.51
CA GLU A 156 17.30 28.74 27.92
C GLU A 156 17.21 30.16 27.34
N ILE A 157 16.80 30.30 26.07
CA ILE A 157 16.53 31.60 25.44
C ILE A 157 15.38 32.31 26.19
N SER A 158 14.29 31.62 26.52
CA SER A 158 13.19 32.18 27.31
C SER A 158 13.64 32.57 28.72
N ARG A 159 14.49 31.77 29.36
CA ARG A 159 15.07 32.08 30.68
C ARG A 159 15.96 33.33 30.62
N LEU A 160 16.77 33.48 29.58
CA LEU A 160 17.61 34.66 29.34
C LEU A 160 16.75 35.90 29.04
N GLY A 161 15.76 35.78 28.15
CA GLY A 161 14.82 36.86 27.84
C GLY A 161 14.06 37.37 29.07
N ALA A 162 13.55 36.46 29.90
CA ALA A 162 12.90 36.83 31.16
C ALA A 162 13.84 37.57 32.12
N LYS A 163 15.11 37.16 32.22
CA LYS A 163 16.11 37.87 33.04
C LYS A 163 16.38 39.28 32.51
N VAL A 164 16.54 39.43 31.20
CA VAL A 164 16.73 40.75 30.56
C VAL A 164 15.52 41.65 30.79
N SER A 165 14.29 41.11 30.72
CA SER A 165 13.06 41.87 31.00
C SER A 165 12.88 42.27 32.47
N ILE A 166 13.51 41.58 33.42
CA ILE A 166 13.41 41.89 34.86
C ILE A 166 14.39 43.02 35.26
N GLU A 167 15.46 43.25 34.50
CA GLU A 167 16.47 44.26 34.82
C GLU A 167 16.07 45.70 34.42
N GLU A 168 15.01 45.87 33.62
CA GLU A 168 14.51 47.19 33.17
C GLU A 168 13.47 47.84 34.12
N GLN A 169 13.43 47.48 35.41
CA GLN A 169 12.53 48.17 36.38
C GLN A 169 13.12 48.44 37.78
N PRO A 170 14.03 49.41 37.92
CA PRO A 170 14.31 50.09 39.18
C PRO A 170 13.37 51.31 39.40
N GLN A 171 12.26 51.04 40.08
CA GLN A 171 11.59 51.91 41.07
C GLN A 171 11.37 53.41 40.75
N HIS A 172 10.23 53.73 40.13
CA HIS A 172 9.55 55.04 40.27
C HIS A 172 8.37 54.92 41.23
N ALA A 173 8.62 54.90 42.55
CA ALA A 173 7.57 55.00 43.57
C ALA A 173 8.13 55.36 44.96
N ASP A 174 8.60 56.60 45.14
CA ASP A 174 8.62 57.23 46.47
C ASP A 174 7.68 58.43 46.46
N GLY A 175 6.69 58.38 47.33
CA GLY A 175 5.63 59.38 47.41
C GLY A 175 5.87 60.41 48.51
N ASN A 176 5.61 61.67 48.19
CA ASN A 176 4.99 62.67 49.06
C ASN A 176 5.27 62.58 50.58
N SER A 177 6.26 63.34 51.04
CA SER A 177 6.17 64.15 52.28
C SER A 177 7.39 65.08 52.40
N ASP A 178 7.21 66.40 52.36
CA ASP A 178 7.31 67.28 53.55
C ASP A 178 7.03 68.75 53.18
N SER A 179 6.39 69.47 54.13
CA SER A 179 6.32 70.93 54.37
C SER A 179 6.09 71.89 53.19
#